data_AF-A0A6C1T351-F1
#
_entry.id   AF-A0A6C1T351-F1
#
_cell.length_a   1.000
_cell.length_b   1.000
_cell.length_c   1.000
_cell.angle_alpha   90.00
_cell.angle_beta   90.00
_cell.angle_gamma   90.00
#
_symmetry.space_group_name_H-M   'P 1'
#
loop_
_entity.id
_entity.type
_entity.pdbx_description
1 polymer ?
#
loop_
_entity_poly.entity_id
_entity_poly.type
_entity_poly.pdbx_seq_one_letter_code
_entity_poly.pdbx_strand_id
1 'polypeptide(L)'
;MNAHALAHAAYANPNMAQKSARSAEYDVISRITSRLRTASRNAEKNYPALVEALDENRRLWIALASDVANPENSLPRALKAEILSLAQFTLRHTAAILTGDERPDVLVEINLSILRGLAGKEDIK
;
A
#
# COMPACT_ATOMS: atom_id res chain seq x y z
N MET A 1 20.18 -14.67 -12.75
CA MET A 1 20.31 -14.71 -11.27
C MET A 1 19.20 -15.59 -10.73
N ASN A 2 19.54 -16.70 -10.06
CA ASN A 2 18.60 -17.79 -9.75
C ASN A 2 17.81 -17.54 -8.46
N ALA A 3 16.48 -17.56 -8.55
CA ALA A 3 15.53 -17.39 -7.46
C ALA A 3 15.74 -18.39 -6.29
N HIS A 4 16.35 -19.55 -6.54
CA HIS A 4 16.67 -20.54 -5.51
C HIS A 4 17.74 -20.09 -4.50
N ALA A 5 18.68 -19.23 -4.91
CA ALA A 5 19.72 -18.72 -3.99
C ALA A 5 19.15 -17.65 -3.03
N LEU A 6 18.17 -16.87 -3.49
CA LEU A 6 17.44 -15.90 -2.67
C LEU A 6 16.57 -16.57 -1.60
N ALA A 7 15.94 -17.70 -1.94
CA ALA A 7 15.11 -18.47 -1.01
C ALA A 7 15.92 -19.07 0.16
N HIS A 8 17.13 -19.60 -0.09
CA HIS A 8 17.99 -20.15 0.96
C HIS A 8 18.57 -19.07 1.90
N ALA A 9 18.92 -17.90 1.37
CA ALA A 9 19.43 -16.79 2.19
C ALA A 9 18.35 -16.21 3.14
N ALA A 10 17.07 -16.25 2.74
CA ALA A 10 15.95 -15.75 3.53
C ALA A 10 15.69 -16.58 4.81
N TYR A 11 15.89 -17.91 4.78
CA TYR A 11 15.80 -18.74 5.99
C TYR A 11 16.99 -18.57 6.94
N ALA A 12 18.17 -18.24 6.42
CA ALA A 12 19.39 -18.10 7.21
C ALA A 12 19.47 -16.77 7.98
N ASN A 13 18.74 -15.74 7.56
CA ASN A 13 18.73 -14.43 8.23
C ASN A 13 17.33 -13.80 8.22
N PRO A 14 16.57 -13.91 9.32
CA PRO A 14 15.23 -13.32 9.45
C PRO A 14 15.18 -11.82 9.12
N ASN A 15 16.26 -11.08 9.41
CA ASN A 15 16.34 -9.64 9.11
C ASN A 15 16.46 -9.36 7.60
N MET A 16 17.16 -10.21 6.83
CA MET A 16 17.20 -10.07 5.38
C MET A 16 15.85 -10.42 4.72
N ALA A 17 15.17 -11.46 5.22
CA ALA A 17 13.83 -11.81 4.75
C ALA A 17 12.84 -10.66 5.01
N GLN A 18 12.87 -10.07 6.21
CA GLN A 18 12.01 -8.94 6.55
C GLN A 18 12.34 -7.68 5.72
N LYS A 19 13.62 -7.40 5.46
CA LYS A 19 14.02 -6.29 4.58
C LYS A 19 13.54 -6.51 3.13
N SER A 20 13.65 -7.74 2.62
CA SER A 20 13.16 -8.09 1.29
C SER A 20 11.64 -7.94 1.17
N ALA A 21 10.89 -8.32 2.23
CA ALA A 21 9.44 -8.14 2.25
C ALA A 21 9.05 -6.66 2.25
N ARG A 22 9.73 -5.83 3.07
CA ARG A 22 9.49 -4.38 3.10
C ARG A 22 9.81 -3.68 1.78
N SER A 23 10.90 -4.07 1.12
CA SER A 23 11.24 -3.54 -0.21
C SER A 23 10.17 -3.89 -1.24
N ALA A 24 9.64 -5.13 -1.20
CA ALA A 24 8.56 -5.54 -2.09
C ALA A 24 7.25 -4.78 -1.81
N GLU A 25 6.90 -4.56 -0.53
CA GLU A 25 5.76 -3.71 -0.14
C GLU A 25 5.92 -2.28 -0.67
N TYR A 26 7.10 -1.68 -0.49
CA TYR A 26 7.41 -0.34 -0.98
C TYR A 26 7.25 -0.24 -2.50
N ASP A 27 7.77 -1.19 -3.26
CA ASP A 27 7.67 -1.21 -4.72
C ASP A 27 6.22 -1.30 -5.21
N VAL A 28 5.41 -2.15 -4.57
CA VAL A 28 3.99 -2.30 -4.92
C VAL A 28 3.22 -1.02 -4.60
N ILE A 29 3.38 -0.48 -3.38
CA ILE A 29 2.68 0.73 -2.93
C ILE A 29 3.09 1.92 -3.79
N SER A 30 4.38 2.09 -4.09
CA SER A 30 4.87 3.23 -4.89
C SER A 30 4.34 3.21 -6.32
N ARG A 31 4.30 2.02 -6.96
CA ARG A 31 3.72 1.84 -8.30
C ARG A 31 2.23 2.20 -8.31
N ILE A 32 1.44 1.65 -7.39
CA ILE A 32 0.00 1.92 -7.31
C ILE A 32 -0.26 3.40 -7.04
N THR A 33 0.50 4.01 -6.11
CA THR A 33 0.40 5.44 -5.80
C THR A 33 0.71 6.33 -7.00
N SER A 34 1.73 5.98 -7.78
CA SER A 34 2.08 6.72 -9.00
C SER A 34 0.99 6.64 -10.07
N ARG A 35 0.39 5.44 -10.24
CA ARG A 35 -0.74 5.24 -11.16
C ARG A 35 -1.97 6.03 -10.71
N LEU A 36 -2.36 5.93 -9.44
CA LEU A 36 -3.49 6.66 -8.89
C LEU A 36 -3.30 8.17 -9.03
N ARG A 37 -2.12 8.71 -8.73
CA ARG A 37 -1.81 10.12 -8.90
C ARG A 37 -1.93 10.57 -10.36
N THR A 38 -1.40 9.78 -11.29
CA THR A 38 -1.45 10.10 -12.73
C THR A 38 -2.89 10.06 -13.26
N ALA A 39 -3.66 9.05 -12.87
CA ALA A 39 -5.06 8.91 -13.28
C ALA A 39 -5.94 10.01 -12.67
N SER A 40 -5.70 10.37 -11.41
CA SER A 40 -6.39 11.46 -10.71
C SER A 40 -6.25 12.80 -11.44
N ARG A 41 -5.05 13.13 -11.91
CA ARG A 41 -4.79 14.38 -12.67
C ARG A 41 -5.46 14.41 -14.04
N ASN A 42 -5.79 13.25 -14.60
CA ASN A 42 -6.37 13.11 -15.93
C ASN A 42 -7.83 12.62 -15.90
N ALA A 43 -8.48 12.66 -14.73
CA ALA A 43 -9.79 12.05 -14.51
C ALA A 43 -10.88 12.58 -15.46
N GLU A 44 -10.87 13.89 -15.75
CA GLU A 44 -11.82 14.51 -16.68
C GLU A 44 -11.68 14.01 -18.12
N LYS A 45 -10.46 13.62 -18.52
CA LYS A 45 -10.15 13.16 -19.88
C LYS A 45 -10.18 11.65 -20.02
N ASN A 46 -9.96 10.92 -18.92
CA ASN A 46 -9.88 9.47 -18.90
C ASN A 46 -10.36 8.91 -17.56
N TYR A 47 -11.67 9.02 -17.35
CA TYR A 47 -12.33 8.46 -16.17
C TYR A 47 -12.13 6.94 -16.01
N PRO A 48 -12.16 6.11 -17.08
CA PRO A 48 -11.88 4.67 -16.95
C PRO A 48 -10.51 4.36 -16.32
N ALA A 49 -9.46 5.12 -16.66
CA ALA A 49 -8.15 4.95 -16.05
C ALA A 49 -8.14 5.30 -14.55
N LEU A 50 -8.97 6.28 -14.12
CA LEU A 50 -9.16 6.56 -12.70
C LEU A 50 -9.84 5.39 -11.99
N VAL A 51 -10.89 4.82 -12.58
CA VAL A 51 -11.59 3.66 -12.01
C VAL A 51 -10.65 2.47 -11.81
N GLU A 52 -9.81 2.15 -12.81
CA GLU A 52 -8.82 1.08 -12.71
C GLU A 52 -7.82 1.34 -11.58
N ALA A 53 -7.27 2.55 -11.51
CA ALA A 53 -6.31 2.91 -10.47
C ALA A 53 -6.93 2.92 -9.06
N LEU A 54 -8.21 3.27 -8.94
CA LEU A 54 -8.98 3.17 -7.70
C LEU A 54 -9.20 1.72 -7.28
N ASP A 55 -9.53 0.81 -8.20
CA ASP A 55 -9.68 -0.61 -7.88
C ASP A 55 -8.34 -1.24 -7.43
N GLU A 56 -7.23 -0.90 -8.11
CA GLU A 56 -5.89 -1.34 -7.68
C GLU A 56 -5.56 -0.85 -6.27
N ASN A 57 -5.82 0.43 -5.98
CA ASN A 57 -5.64 0.98 -4.65
C ASN A 57 -6.55 0.30 -3.61
N ARG A 58 -7.81 0.04 -3.96
CA ARG A 58 -8.77 -0.66 -3.10
C ARG A 58 -8.26 -2.06 -2.73
N ARG A 59 -7.76 -2.82 -3.71
CA ARG A 59 -7.19 -4.16 -3.50
C ARG A 59 -5.95 -4.13 -2.62
N LEU A 60 -5.07 -3.14 -2.78
CA LEU A 60 -3.93 -2.92 -1.90
C LEU A 60 -4.38 -2.78 -0.44
N TRP A 61 -5.35 -1.91 -0.18
CA TRP A 61 -5.84 -1.68 1.18
C TRP A 61 -6.56 -2.89 1.79
N ILE A 62 -7.28 -3.68 0.98
CA ILE A 62 -7.87 -4.96 1.43
C ILE A 62 -6.77 -5.95 1.82
N ALA A 63 -5.72 -6.07 1.01
CA ALA A 63 -4.60 -6.96 1.30
C ALA A 63 -3.88 -6.54 2.59
N LEU A 64 -3.57 -5.26 2.75
CA LEU A 64 -2.95 -4.72 3.96
C LEU A 64 -3.82 -4.96 5.20
N ALA A 65 -5.12 -4.65 5.12
CA ALA A 65 -6.06 -4.89 6.21
C ALA A 65 -6.15 -6.37 6.60
N SER A 66 -6.16 -7.26 5.61
CA SER A 66 -6.23 -8.70 5.84
C SER A 66 -4.96 -9.23 6.51
N ASP A 67 -3.78 -8.74 6.09
CA ASP A 67 -2.51 -9.12 6.68
C ASP A 67 -2.38 -8.63 8.14
N VAL A 68 -2.70 -7.36 8.42
CA VAL A 68 -2.59 -6.83 9.80
C VAL A 68 -3.62 -7.42 10.75
N ALA A 69 -4.76 -7.89 10.24
CA ALA A 69 -5.77 -8.61 11.02
C ALA A 69 -5.35 -10.04 11.39
N ASN A 70 -4.32 -10.60 10.74
CA ASN A 70 -3.79 -11.91 11.07
C ASN A 70 -3.21 -11.91 12.51
N PRO A 71 -3.59 -12.88 13.37
CA PRO A 71 -3.00 -13.04 14.70
C PRO A 71 -1.47 -13.15 14.68
N GLU A 72 -0.91 -13.76 13.64
CA GLU A 72 0.54 -13.96 13.47
C GLU A 72 1.29 -12.70 13.01
N ASN A 73 0.58 -11.64 12.62
CA ASN A 73 1.22 -10.39 12.24
C ASN A 73 1.86 -9.74 13.47
N SER A 74 3.15 -9.41 13.39
CA SER A 74 3.97 -8.97 14.52
C SER A 74 3.90 -7.46 14.79
N LEU A 75 3.06 -6.71 14.08
CA LEU A 75 2.93 -5.28 14.30
C LEU A 75 2.27 -4.98 15.67
N PRO A 76 2.66 -3.88 16.35
CA PRO A 76 1.99 -3.43 17.56
C PRO A 76 0.49 -3.21 17.34
N ARG A 77 -0.32 -3.57 18.35
CA ARG A 77 -1.79 -3.45 18.28
C ARG A 77 -2.28 -2.05 17.87
N ALA A 78 -1.63 -1.01 18.36
CA ALA A 78 -1.95 0.37 18.00
C ALA A 78 -1.77 0.63 16.49
N LEU A 79 -0.63 0.20 15.92
CA LEU A 79 -0.35 0.35 14.50
C LEU A 79 -1.30 -0.48 13.63
N LYS A 80 -1.64 -1.71 14.06
CA LYS A 80 -2.67 -2.51 13.39
C LYS A 80 -4.00 -1.76 13.32
N ALA A 81 -4.43 -1.14 14.42
CA ALA A 81 -5.68 -0.37 14.47
C ALA A 81 -5.65 0.86 13.56
N GLU A 82 -4.53 1.58 13.49
CA GLU A 82 -4.34 2.71 12.57
C GLU A 82 -4.45 2.26 11.11
N ILE A 83 -3.77 1.19 10.72
CA ILE A 83 -3.82 0.64 9.36
C ILE A 83 -5.24 0.19 9.00
N LEU A 84 -5.95 -0.48 9.92
CA LEU A 84 -7.34 -0.89 9.71
C LEU A 84 -8.29 0.31 9.57
N SER A 85 -8.04 1.39 10.30
CA SER A 85 -8.80 2.64 10.18
C SER A 85 -8.59 3.30 8.81
N LEU A 86 -7.33 3.39 8.37
CA LEU A 86 -6.99 3.92 7.05
C LEU A 86 -7.55 3.07 5.91
N ALA A 87 -7.58 1.74 6.07
CA ALA A 87 -8.20 0.84 5.11
C ALA A 87 -9.71 1.13 4.99
N GLN A 88 -10.42 1.21 6.12
CA GLN A 88 -11.86 1.54 6.13
C GLN A 88 -12.15 2.90 5.51
N PHE A 89 -11.34 3.92 5.85
CA PHE A 89 -11.43 5.24 5.24
C PHE A 89 -11.26 5.15 3.72
N THR A 90 -10.20 4.49 3.25
CA THR A 90 -9.88 4.37 1.83
C THR A 90 -10.99 3.67 1.07
N LEU A 91 -11.53 2.56 1.58
CA LEU A 91 -12.62 1.83 0.94
C LEU A 91 -13.88 2.69 0.78
N ARG A 92 -14.28 3.39 1.84
CA ARG A 92 -15.42 4.30 1.81
C ARG A 92 -15.21 5.46 0.84
N HIS A 93 -14.02 6.07 0.89
CA HIS A 93 -13.69 7.23 0.07
C HIS A 93 -13.56 6.87 -1.40
N THR A 94 -13.03 5.69 -1.72
CA THR A 94 -13.04 5.15 -3.09
C THR A 94 -14.48 5.03 -3.63
N ALA A 95 -15.43 4.54 -2.84
CA ALA A 95 -16.82 4.46 -3.27
C ALA A 95 -17.42 5.87 -3.53
N ALA A 96 -17.14 6.84 -2.66
CA ALA A 96 -17.60 8.22 -2.83
C ALA A 96 -16.99 8.92 -4.07
N ILE A 97 -15.75 8.61 -4.44
CA ILE A 97 -15.14 9.12 -5.68
C ILE A 97 -15.86 8.54 -6.91
N LEU A 98 -16.22 7.26 -6.86
CA LEU A 98 -16.93 6.59 -7.97
C LEU A 98 -18.35 7.11 -8.17
N THR A 99 -18.99 7.63 -7.12
CA THR A 99 -20.28 8.33 -7.23
C THR A 99 -20.15 9.81 -7.59
N GLY A 100 -18.93 10.36 -7.61
CA GLY A 100 -18.65 11.76 -7.95
C GLY A 100 -18.74 12.72 -6.76
N ASP A 101 -18.87 12.22 -5.54
CA ASP A 101 -19.04 13.03 -4.33
C ASP A 101 -17.72 13.56 -3.77
N GLU A 102 -16.59 12.91 -4.11
CA GLU A 102 -15.29 13.15 -3.50
C GLU A 102 -14.14 13.15 -4.51
N ARG A 103 -12.99 13.70 -4.10
CA ARG A 103 -11.77 13.74 -4.90
C ARG A 103 -10.73 12.68 -4.49
N PRO A 104 -9.93 12.15 -5.43
CA PRO A 104 -8.95 11.10 -5.16
C PRO A 104 -7.66 11.57 -4.47
N ASP A 105 -7.41 12.88 -4.38
CA ASP A 105 -6.16 13.47 -3.87
C ASP A 105 -5.78 12.95 -2.47
N VAL A 106 -6.75 12.82 -1.56
CA VAL A 106 -6.50 12.34 -0.19
C VAL A 106 -5.98 10.90 -0.17
N LEU A 107 -6.41 10.05 -1.10
CA LEU A 107 -5.93 8.66 -1.19
C LEU A 107 -4.46 8.60 -1.61
N VAL A 108 -4.03 9.52 -2.49
CA VAL A 108 -2.63 9.66 -2.87
C VAL A 108 -1.78 10.08 -1.67
N GLU A 109 -2.24 11.06 -0.89
CA GLU A 109 -1.51 11.55 0.29
C GLU A 109 -1.37 10.52 1.40
N ILE A 110 -2.40 9.70 1.62
CA ILE A 110 -2.32 8.58 2.57
C ILE A 110 -1.24 7.61 2.11
N ASN A 111 -1.25 7.18 0.85
CA ASN A 111 -0.25 6.23 0.37
C ASN A 111 1.18 6.81 0.42
N LEU A 112 1.35 8.09 0.11
CA LEU A 112 2.65 8.78 0.26
C LEU A 112 3.11 8.80 1.72
N SER A 113 2.19 8.97 2.67
CA SER A 113 2.51 8.92 4.10
C SER A 113 2.96 7.52 4.53
N ILE A 114 2.31 6.47 4.01
CA ILE A 114 2.73 5.09 4.21
C ILE A 114 4.12 4.86 3.64
N LEU A 115 4.39 5.25 2.40
CA LEU A 115 5.71 5.13 1.77
C LEU A 115 6.82 5.84 2.56
N ARG A 116 6.55 7.05 3.08
CA ARG A 116 7.48 7.75 3.97
C ARG A 116 7.75 6.97 5.25
N GLY A 117 6.72 6.38 5.84
CA GLY A 117 6.84 5.53 7.02
C GLY A 117 7.65 4.24 6.78
N LEU A 118 7.49 3.63 5.60
CA LEU A 118 8.31 2.47 5.20
C LEU A 118 9.78 2.87 4.97
N ALA A 119 10.04 3.96 4.25
CA ALA A 119 11.39 4.44 3.95
C ALA A 119 12.15 4.89 5.20
N GLY A 120 11.51 5.63 6.11
CA GLY A 120 12.13 6.10 7.35
C GLY A 120 12.55 4.99 8.33
N LYS A 121 12.08 3.75 8.13
CA LYS A 121 12.54 2.58 8.89
C LYS A 121 13.77 1.89 8.28
N GLU A 122 14.23 2.28 7.09
CA GLU A 122 15.41 1.68 6.45
C GLU A 122 16.74 2.36 6.85
N ASP A 123 16.69 3.58 7.39
CA ASP A 123 17.87 4.43 7.63
C ASP A 123 18.40 4.45 9.08
N ILE A 124 17.97 3.54 9.95
CA ILE A 124 18.63 3.39 11.26
C ILE A 124 19.78 2.39 11.10
N LYS A 125 20.96 2.93 10.79
CA LYS A 125 22.27 2.27 10.88
C LYS A 125 23.13 2.92 11.95
#